data_AF-A0A671TVV4-F1
#
_entry.id   AF-A0A671TVV4-F1
#
_cell.length_a   1.000
_cell.length_b   1.000
_cell.length_c   1.000
_cell.angle_alpha   90.00
_cell.angle_beta   90.00
_cell.angle_gamma   90.00
#
_symmetry.space_group_name_H-M   'P 1'
#
loop_
_entity.id
_entity.type
_entity.pdbx_description
1 polymer ?
#
loop_
_entity_poly.entity_id
_entity_poly.type
_entity_poly.pdbx_seq_one_letter_code
_entity_poly.pdbx_strand_id
1 'polypeptide(L)'
;MFSPLSPPFPVTILSGPFKIKAQKSPEKCCFIRTMVCISPRCTLNSLLVVPGLFSYLHPPHFSTLFVSSDVAPAEQEKLFIQKLRQCCVLFDFLSDPLSDLKWKEVKRAALSEMVEYITHNRNVITEPIYPEVVHMFAVNMFRTLPPSSNPTGAEFDPEEDEPTLEAAWPHLQLVYEFFLRFLESPDFQPNIAKKYIDQKFVMQLLELFDSEDPRERDFLKTTLHRIYGKFLGLRAYIRKQINNIFYRFIYETEHHNGIAELLEILGSIINGFALPLKEEHKIFLLKVLLPLHKVKSLSVYHPQLAYCVVQFLEKDSTLTEPVVMALLKYWPKTHSPKEVMFLNELEEILDVIEPSEFVKVQEPLFRQLAKCVSSPHFQVAERALYYWNNEYIMSLISDNAAKILPIMFPALYRNSKTHWNKTIHGLIYNALKLFMEMNQKLFDDCTQQFRSKEREEAWVKIENLAKSNPQFSMYVDSSDLNSPVAMETDIPLIEDVQRLKKTVEEAERAAYGATQI
;
A
#
# COMPACT_ATOMS: atom_id res chain seq x y z
N MET A 1 43.89 -4.65 -43.30
CA MET A 1 42.66 -4.58 -44.14
C MET A 1 41.69 -3.66 -43.39
N PHE A 2 41.88 -2.34 -43.39
CA PHE A 2 41.46 -1.36 -44.41
C PHE A 2 40.02 -1.54 -44.92
N SER A 3 39.17 -0.57 -44.54
CA SER A 3 37.79 -0.23 -44.93
C SER A 3 37.64 0.12 -46.43
N PRO A 4 36.49 0.54 -47.04
CA PRO A 4 35.53 1.61 -46.62
C PRO A 4 34.02 1.26 -46.86
N LEU A 5 33.00 1.85 -46.20
CA LEU A 5 32.41 3.21 -46.23
C LEU A 5 31.69 3.68 -47.52
N SER A 6 30.40 4.04 -47.35
CA SER A 6 29.52 5.01 -48.07
C SER A 6 28.79 4.56 -49.37
N PRO A 7 27.65 5.19 -49.79
CA PRO A 7 27.08 6.49 -49.36
C PRO A 7 25.54 6.53 -49.09
N PRO A 8 25.01 7.65 -48.54
CA PRO A 8 23.57 7.94 -48.49
C PRO A 8 23.10 8.71 -49.74
N PHE A 9 21.86 8.47 -50.18
CA PHE A 9 21.24 9.18 -51.29
C PHE A 9 20.55 10.50 -50.85
N PRO A 10 20.50 11.52 -51.74
CA PRO A 10 20.11 12.89 -51.39
C PRO A 10 18.60 13.12 -51.56
N VAL A 11 18.01 13.99 -50.74
CA VAL A 11 16.74 14.65 -51.08
C VAL A 11 16.95 16.15 -51.03
N THR A 12 16.83 16.72 -52.23
CA THR A 12 17.02 18.10 -52.63
C THR A 12 16.01 19.03 -51.95
N ILE A 13 16.52 20.09 -51.32
CA ILE A 13 15.74 21.27 -50.91
C ILE A 13 15.54 22.14 -52.16
N LEU A 14 14.29 22.27 -52.61
CA LEU A 14 13.89 23.27 -53.61
C LEU A 14 13.24 24.45 -52.89
N SER A 15 13.98 25.55 -52.81
CA SER A 15 13.50 26.89 -52.46
C SER A 15 13.04 27.62 -53.73
N GLY A 16 11.82 28.17 -53.72
CA GLY A 16 11.32 29.02 -54.81
C GLY A 16 9.86 29.48 -54.59
N PRO A 17 9.51 30.75 -54.87
CA PRO A 17 8.36 31.41 -54.27
C PRO A 17 7.09 31.32 -55.14
N PHE A 18 5.96 30.90 -54.56
CA PHE A 18 4.65 31.11 -55.16
C PHE A 18 3.95 32.31 -54.51
N LYS A 19 3.92 33.43 -55.23
CA LYS A 19 3.03 34.56 -54.99
C LYS A 19 1.59 34.15 -55.28
N ILE A 20 0.69 34.32 -54.32
CA ILE A 20 -0.76 34.40 -54.58
C ILE A 20 -1.24 35.75 -54.03
N LYS A 21 -1.89 36.52 -54.92
CA LYS A 21 -2.45 37.86 -54.69
C LYS A 21 -3.48 37.84 -53.57
N ALA A 22 -3.35 38.76 -52.62
CA ALA A 22 -4.38 39.09 -51.65
C ALA A 22 -5.47 39.92 -52.33
N GLN A 23 -6.72 39.47 -52.23
CA GLN A 23 -7.91 40.26 -52.51
C GLN A 23 -8.65 40.42 -51.18
N LYS A 24 -8.78 41.66 -50.70
CA LYS A 24 -9.42 42.02 -49.44
C LYS A 24 -10.95 42.00 -49.59
N SER A 25 -11.64 41.27 -48.70
CA SER A 25 -12.93 41.68 -48.14
C SER A 25 -13.11 41.02 -46.76
N PRO A 26 -13.70 41.70 -45.76
CA PRO A 26 -13.68 41.25 -44.38
C PRO A 26 -14.99 40.53 -44.03
N GLU A 27 -14.93 39.24 -43.71
CA GLU A 27 -15.99 38.60 -42.93
C GLU A 27 -15.48 37.33 -42.24
N LYS A 28 -15.97 37.16 -41.01
CA LYS A 28 -15.52 36.25 -39.95
C LYS A 28 -15.31 34.81 -40.41
N CYS A 29 -14.11 34.26 -40.22
CA CYS A 29 -13.89 32.82 -40.00
C CYS A 29 -12.52 32.59 -39.35
N CYS A 30 -12.52 32.14 -38.09
CA CYS A 30 -11.33 31.66 -37.41
C CYS A 30 -11.04 30.23 -37.90
N PHE A 31 -10.11 30.07 -38.86
CA PHE A 31 -9.57 28.76 -39.24
C PHE A 31 -8.31 28.49 -38.42
N ILE A 32 -8.37 27.59 -37.45
CA ILE A 32 -7.18 26.95 -36.87
C ILE A 32 -6.81 25.77 -37.78
N ARG A 33 -5.58 25.81 -38.27
CA ARG A 33 -4.99 24.88 -39.24
C ARG A 33 -4.21 23.82 -38.45
N THR A 34 -4.62 22.55 -38.48
CA THR A 34 -3.84 21.46 -37.90
C THR A 34 -3.33 20.53 -39.01
N MET A 35 -2.00 20.44 -39.15
CA MET A 35 -1.32 19.46 -39.99
C MET A 35 -1.51 18.06 -39.42
N VAL A 36 -2.00 17.13 -40.24
CA VAL A 36 -2.03 15.70 -39.94
C VAL A 36 -0.80 15.06 -40.60
N CYS A 37 0.15 14.57 -39.80
CA CYS A 37 1.18 13.65 -40.27
C CYS A 37 0.59 12.23 -40.28
N ILE A 38 0.29 11.70 -41.46
CA ILE A 38 -0.16 10.31 -41.64
C ILE A 38 1.09 9.44 -41.90
N SER A 39 1.39 8.51 -41.00
CA SER A 39 2.32 7.41 -41.25
C SER A 39 1.56 6.23 -41.90
N PRO A 40 2.03 5.64 -43.01
CA PRO A 40 1.26 4.66 -43.78
C PRO A 40 1.57 3.23 -43.33
N ARG A 41 0.98 2.75 -42.21
CA ARG A 41 0.97 1.31 -41.87
C ARG A 41 0.00 0.83 -40.78
N CYS A 42 -1.20 1.42 -40.66
CA CYS A 42 -2.25 0.85 -39.79
C CYS A 42 -3.47 0.44 -40.61
N THR A 43 -3.76 -0.87 -40.57
CA THR A 43 -4.93 -1.54 -41.16
C THR A 43 -6.24 -1.06 -40.53
N LEU A 44 -7.28 -0.94 -41.36
CA LEU A 44 -8.67 -0.64 -40.98
C LEU A 44 -9.18 -1.58 -39.86
N ASN A 45 -9.17 -1.15 -38.61
CA ASN A 45 -10.18 -1.51 -37.59
C ASN A 45 -10.07 -0.74 -36.26
N SER A 46 -9.49 0.45 -36.27
CA SER A 46 -9.37 1.30 -35.08
C SER A 46 -9.89 2.70 -35.39
N LEU A 47 -11.21 2.86 -35.37
CA LEU A 47 -11.83 4.15 -35.08
C LEU A 47 -11.63 4.42 -33.59
N LEU A 48 -10.43 4.89 -33.25
CA LEU A 48 -10.17 5.61 -32.01
C LEU A 48 -11.07 6.85 -32.02
N VAL A 49 -12.12 6.80 -31.22
CA VAL A 49 -12.85 8.01 -30.81
C VAL A 49 -11.86 8.81 -29.98
N VAL A 50 -11.28 9.85 -30.58
CA VAL A 50 -10.45 10.83 -29.88
C VAL A 50 -11.35 11.54 -28.86
N PRO A 51 -11.14 11.39 -27.54
CA PRO A 51 -11.88 12.13 -26.54
C PRO A 51 -11.22 13.51 -26.41
N GLY A 52 -11.60 14.44 -27.30
CA GLY A 52 -11.08 15.81 -27.29
C GLY A 52 -12.00 16.83 -27.97
N LEU A 53 -13.18 16.40 -28.40
CA LEU A 53 -14.20 17.24 -29.01
C LEU A 53 -15.53 17.02 -28.28
N PHE A 54 -15.52 17.19 -26.96
CA PHE A 54 -16.77 17.44 -26.25
C PHE A 54 -17.12 18.92 -26.38
N SER A 55 -18.26 19.13 -27.01
CA SER A 55 -18.93 20.39 -27.28
C SER A 55 -18.94 21.32 -26.07
N TYR A 56 -18.12 22.37 -26.08
CA TYR A 56 -18.41 23.63 -25.38
C TYR A 56 -19.58 24.34 -26.10
N LEU A 57 -20.73 23.67 -26.20
CA LEU A 57 -21.94 24.28 -26.71
C LEU A 57 -22.62 24.98 -25.54
N HIS A 58 -22.40 26.29 -25.44
CA HIS A 58 -23.22 27.17 -24.61
C HIS A 58 -24.70 26.95 -24.98
N PRO A 59 -25.56 26.40 -24.09
CA PRO A 59 -26.98 26.40 -24.35
C PRO A 59 -27.49 27.84 -24.17
N PRO A 60 -28.34 28.37 -25.06
CA PRO A 60 -28.87 29.72 -24.93
C PRO A 60 -29.85 29.93 -23.75
N HIS A 61 -30.06 28.94 -22.87
CA HIS A 61 -30.97 29.03 -21.73
C HIS A 61 -30.44 28.26 -20.50
N PHE A 62 -29.43 28.80 -19.82
CA PHE A 62 -29.08 28.35 -18.46
C PHE A 62 -29.90 29.22 -17.47
N SER A 63 -31.11 28.80 -17.14
CA SER A 63 -32.00 29.55 -16.24
C SER A 63 -31.89 29.01 -14.81
N THR A 64 -32.13 29.84 -13.79
CA THR A 64 -32.35 29.34 -12.41
C THR A 64 -33.70 28.63 -12.37
N LEU A 65 -33.68 27.30 -12.33
CA LEU A 65 -34.85 26.49 -12.03
C LEU A 65 -34.95 26.37 -10.50
N PHE A 66 -36.12 26.61 -9.91
CA PHE A 66 -36.38 26.41 -8.48
C PHE A 66 -37.24 25.17 -8.29
N VAL A 67 -36.82 24.21 -7.45
CA VAL A 67 -37.73 23.16 -6.97
C VAL A 67 -38.47 23.78 -5.79
N SER A 68 -39.53 24.55 -6.08
CA SER A 68 -40.43 25.00 -5.02
C SER A 68 -41.29 23.82 -4.55
N SER A 69 -41.47 23.72 -3.24
CA SER A 69 -42.42 22.82 -2.56
C SER A 69 -43.88 23.08 -2.97
N ASP A 70 -44.16 24.21 -3.64
CA ASP A 70 -45.50 24.66 -4.02
C ASP A 70 -45.96 24.16 -5.41
N VAL A 71 -45.17 23.29 -6.06
CA VAL A 71 -45.45 22.77 -7.41
C VAL A 71 -46.10 21.38 -7.32
N ALA A 72 -47.01 21.05 -8.24
CA ALA A 72 -47.66 19.74 -8.29
C ALA A 72 -46.62 18.59 -8.43
N PRO A 73 -46.81 17.42 -7.78
CA PRO A 73 -45.80 16.34 -7.76
C PRO A 73 -45.31 15.88 -9.14
N ALA A 74 -46.20 15.86 -10.14
CA ALA A 74 -45.86 15.47 -11.51
C ALA A 74 -45.01 16.51 -12.26
N GLU A 75 -45.14 17.79 -11.91
CA GLU A 75 -44.31 18.86 -12.46
C GLU A 75 -42.96 18.94 -11.72
N GLN A 76 -42.95 18.56 -10.45
CA GLN A 76 -41.75 18.47 -9.63
C GLN A 76 -40.74 17.45 -10.17
N GLU A 77 -41.20 16.25 -10.55
CA GLU A 77 -40.34 15.23 -11.20
C GLU A 77 -39.73 15.76 -12.50
N LYS A 78 -40.54 16.39 -13.36
CA LYS A 78 -40.07 16.96 -14.64
C LYS A 78 -39.02 18.05 -14.41
N LEU A 79 -39.24 18.92 -13.42
CA LEU A 79 -38.31 19.99 -13.09
C LEU A 79 -37.00 19.43 -12.51
N PHE A 80 -37.08 18.36 -11.71
CA PHE A 80 -35.90 17.66 -11.21
C PHE A 80 -35.06 17.06 -12.34
N ILE A 81 -35.69 16.39 -13.32
CA ILE A 81 -35.00 15.88 -14.51
C ILE A 81 -34.35 17.01 -15.32
N GLN A 82 -35.03 18.15 -15.48
CA GLN A 82 -34.45 19.31 -16.15
C GLN A 82 -33.20 19.84 -15.42
N LYS A 83 -33.21 19.87 -14.08
CA LYS A 83 -32.03 20.25 -13.28
C LYS A 83 -30.87 19.26 -13.43
N LEU A 84 -31.14 17.96 -13.45
CA LEU A 84 -30.11 16.95 -13.68
C LEU A 84 -29.41 17.18 -15.03
N ARG A 85 -30.20 17.41 -16.08
CA ARG A 85 -29.67 17.73 -17.43
C ARG A 85 -28.91 19.04 -17.48
N GLN A 86 -29.37 20.05 -16.75
CA GLN A 86 -28.64 21.32 -16.63
C GLN A 86 -27.27 21.11 -15.98
N CYS A 87 -27.17 20.23 -14.98
CA CYS A 87 -25.91 19.91 -14.31
C CYS A 87 -24.95 19.07 -15.15
N CYS A 88 -25.35 18.57 -16.32
CA CYS A 88 -24.46 17.92 -17.28
C CYS A 88 -23.56 18.90 -18.05
N VAL A 89 -23.83 20.21 -18.00
CA VAL A 89 -22.94 21.20 -18.63
C VAL A 89 -21.65 21.32 -17.83
N LEU A 90 -20.53 21.12 -18.52
CA LEU A 90 -19.19 21.18 -17.96
C LEU A 90 -18.66 22.61 -18.01
N PHE A 91 -17.92 23.00 -16.97
CA PHE A 91 -17.23 24.28 -16.89
C PHE A 91 -15.74 24.03 -16.75
N ASP A 92 -14.93 24.88 -17.40
CA ASP A 92 -13.49 24.82 -17.27
C ASP A 92 -13.04 25.60 -16.03
N PHE A 93 -12.30 24.93 -15.14
CA PHE A 93 -11.69 25.51 -13.94
C PHE A 93 -10.17 25.66 -14.05
N LEU A 94 -9.54 25.05 -15.07
CA LEU A 94 -8.09 25.00 -15.24
C LEU A 94 -7.61 26.06 -16.24
N SER A 95 -8.16 26.09 -17.46
CA SER A 95 -7.63 26.96 -18.52
C SER A 95 -8.04 28.42 -18.32
N ASP A 96 -9.27 28.65 -17.84
CA ASP A 96 -9.78 29.99 -17.52
C ASP A 96 -10.58 29.99 -16.21
N PRO A 97 -9.89 30.14 -15.06
CA PRO A 97 -10.52 30.10 -13.73
C PRO A 97 -11.61 31.16 -13.54
N LEU A 98 -11.48 32.32 -14.21
CA LEU A 98 -12.37 33.48 -14.05
C LEU A 98 -13.51 33.51 -15.07
N SER A 99 -13.54 32.58 -16.02
CA SER A 99 -14.68 32.41 -16.93
C SER A 99 -15.92 31.91 -16.20
N ASP A 100 -17.09 32.30 -16.73
CA ASP A 100 -18.40 31.73 -16.38
C ASP A 100 -18.75 31.70 -14.89
N LEU A 101 -18.19 32.60 -14.06
CA LEU A 101 -18.42 32.63 -12.60
C LEU A 101 -19.91 32.58 -12.23
N LYS A 102 -20.74 33.35 -12.95
CA LYS A 102 -22.20 33.33 -12.77
C LYS A 102 -22.79 31.94 -13.00
N TRP A 103 -22.40 31.26 -14.06
CA TRP A 103 -22.96 29.97 -14.46
C TRP A 103 -22.40 28.81 -13.61
N LYS A 104 -21.12 28.92 -13.22
CA LYS A 104 -20.49 28.06 -12.21
C LYS A 104 -21.27 28.12 -10.89
N GLU A 105 -21.67 29.31 -10.46
CA GLU A 105 -22.48 29.48 -9.25
C GLU A 105 -23.89 28.90 -9.40
N VAL A 106 -24.55 29.10 -10.55
CA VAL A 106 -25.87 28.51 -10.82
C VAL A 106 -25.81 26.99 -10.74
N LYS A 107 -24.79 26.34 -11.32
CA LYS A 107 -24.62 24.89 -11.23
C LYS A 107 -24.35 24.44 -9.79
N ARG A 108 -23.50 25.16 -9.05
CA ARG A 108 -23.21 24.87 -7.64
C ARG A 108 -24.48 24.90 -6.79
N ALA A 109 -25.27 25.97 -6.91
CA ALA A 109 -26.53 26.12 -6.19
C ALA A 109 -27.55 25.03 -6.59
N ALA A 110 -27.66 24.71 -7.88
CA ALA A 110 -28.55 23.65 -8.36
C ALA A 110 -28.18 22.27 -7.80
N LEU A 111 -26.89 21.91 -7.78
CA LEU A 111 -26.40 20.66 -7.19
C LEU A 111 -26.68 20.61 -5.68
N SER A 112 -26.38 21.70 -4.95
CA SER A 112 -26.63 21.81 -3.50
C SER A 112 -28.11 21.62 -3.17
N GLU A 113 -29.00 22.28 -3.91
CA GLU A 113 -30.44 22.14 -3.73
C GLU A 113 -30.92 20.71 -4.02
N MET A 114 -30.36 20.04 -5.04
CA MET A 114 -30.70 18.64 -5.33
C MET A 114 -30.24 17.68 -4.22
N VAL A 115 -29.09 17.94 -3.59
CA VAL A 115 -28.62 17.19 -2.41
C VAL A 115 -29.59 17.36 -1.25
N GLU A 116 -29.98 18.59 -0.92
CA GLU A 116 -30.95 18.84 0.15
C GLU A 116 -32.30 18.21 -0.14
N TYR A 117 -32.77 18.33 -1.39
CA TYR A 117 -34.06 17.81 -1.85
C TYR A 117 -34.16 16.29 -1.71
N ILE A 118 -33.15 15.54 -2.17
CA ILE A 118 -33.17 14.07 -2.07
C ILE A 118 -32.94 13.56 -0.64
N THR A 119 -32.33 14.39 0.22
CA THR A 119 -32.04 14.01 1.61
C THR A 119 -33.26 14.18 2.51
N HIS A 120 -34.04 15.26 2.34
CA HIS A 120 -35.16 15.57 3.22
C HIS A 120 -36.50 14.99 2.76
N ASN A 121 -36.65 14.70 1.46
CA ASN A 121 -37.90 14.25 0.90
C ASN A 121 -37.88 12.74 0.60
N ARG A 122 -39.00 12.06 0.86
CA ARG A 122 -39.18 10.64 0.58
C ARG A 122 -39.93 10.41 -0.72
N ASN A 123 -39.74 9.24 -1.32
CA ASN A 123 -40.33 8.80 -2.59
C ASN A 123 -40.03 9.71 -3.78
N VAL A 124 -38.92 10.47 -3.72
CA VAL A 124 -38.45 11.30 -4.82
C VAL A 124 -37.86 10.44 -5.94
N ILE A 125 -37.28 9.30 -5.61
CA ILE A 125 -36.53 8.45 -6.56
C ILE A 125 -37.49 7.53 -7.33
N THR A 126 -37.98 8.03 -8.47
CA THR A 126 -38.83 7.27 -9.39
C THR A 126 -38.01 6.59 -10.50
N GLU A 127 -38.60 5.62 -11.22
CA GLU A 127 -37.92 4.90 -12.31
C GLU A 127 -37.24 5.79 -13.38
N PRO A 128 -37.85 6.88 -13.89
CA PRO A 128 -37.23 7.72 -14.92
C PRO A 128 -36.02 8.52 -14.43
N ILE A 129 -35.83 8.67 -13.11
CA ILE A 129 -34.73 9.46 -12.54
C ILE A 129 -33.41 8.69 -12.57
N TYR A 130 -33.43 7.35 -12.43
CA TYR A 130 -32.23 6.51 -12.41
C TYR A 130 -31.28 6.75 -13.60
N PRO A 131 -31.72 6.69 -14.88
CA PRO A 131 -30.82 6.92 -16.01
C PRO A 131 -30.24 8.34 -16.03
N GLU A 132 -31.03 9.35 -15.65
CA GLU A 132 -30.61 10.75 -15.66
C GLU A 132 -29.55 11.02 -14.59
N VAL A 133 -29.69 10.44 -13.39
CA VAL A 133 -28.69 10.55 -12.32
C VAL A 133 -27.39 9.84 -12.70
N VAL A 134 -27.48 8.60 -13.21
CA VAL A 134 -26.29 7.84 -13.62
C VAL A 134 -25.57 8.54 -14.77
N HIS A 135 -26.31 9.09 -15.72
CA HIS A 135 -25.73 9.87 -16.82
C HIS A 135 -25.07 11.16 -16.33
N MET A 136 -25.74 11.92 -15.46
CA MET A 136 -25.20 13.16 -14.89
C MET A 136 -23.89 12.89 -14.11
N PHE A 137 -23.86 11.83 -13.31
CA PHE A 137 -22.63 11.39 -12.63
C PHE A 137 -21.53 11.03 -13.64
N ALA A 138 -21.83 10.18 -14.62
CA ALA A 138 -20.85 9.74 -15.62
C ALA A 138 -20.25 10.92 -16.41
N VAL A 139 -21.07 11.90 -16.81
CA VAL A 139 -20.61 13.09 -17.57
C VAL A 139 -19.70 13.98 -16.74
N ASN A 140 -19.98 14.16 -15.45
CA ASN A 140 -19.18 15.01 -14.57
C ASN A 140 -17.90 14.31 -14.07
N MET A 141 -17.95 12.99 -13.85
CA MET A 141 -16.88 12.26 -13.18
C MET A 141 -15.91 11.55 -14.12
N PHE A 142 -16.42 10.85 -15.15
CA PHE A 142 -15.59 9.96 -15.97
C PHE A 142 -14.78 10.76 -16.98
N ARG A 143 -13.57 11.11 -16.56
CA ARG A 143 -12.56 11.84 -17.32
C ARG A 143 -11.23 11.10 -17.27
N THR A 144 -10.39 11.33 -18.27
CA THR A 144 -8.98 10.93 -18.16
C THR A 144 -8.31 11.83 -17.13
N LEU A 145 -7.64 11.23 -16.16
CA LEU A 145 -6.89 11.97 -15.15
C LEU A 145 -5.75 12.76 -15.82
N PRO A 146 -5.43 13.96 -15.31
CA PRO A 146 -4.30 14.72 -15.82
C PRO A 146 -2.99 13.95 -15.63
N PRO A 147 -1.93 14.26 -16.41
CA PRO A 147 -0.61 13.69 -16.18
C PRO A 147 -0.16 13.97 -14.75
N SER A 148 0.54 13.02 -14.14
CA SER A 148 0.99 13.21 -12.77
C SER A 148 1.92 14.42 -12.63
N SER A 149 1.69 15.21 -11.60
CA SER A 149 2.53 16.37 -11.26
C SER A 149 3.81 15.93 -10.55
N ASN A 150 3.79 14.74 -9.94
CA ASN A 150 4.87 14.27 -9.08
C ASN A 150 6.00 13.66 -9.90
N PRO A 151 7.26 13.90 -9.50
CA PRO A 151 8.40 13.31 -10.15
C PRO A 151 8.40 11.78 -9.97
N THR A 152 8.78 11.06 -11.03
CA THR A 152 8.87 9.59 -11.01
C THR A 152 10.33 9.16 -10.93
N GLY A 153 10.62 8.14 -10.11
CA GLY A 153 11.97 7.58 -10.03
C GLY A 153 12.25 6.82 -8.75
N ALA A 154 13.42 6.19 -8.69
CA ALA A 154 13.86 5.39 -7.54
C ALA A 154 14.30 6.23 -6.33
N GLU A 155 14.50 7.53 -6.53
CA GLU A 155 14.95 8.49 -5.50
C GLU A 155 13.77 9.24 -4.85
N PHE A 156 12.55 9.08 -5.38
CA PHE A 156 11.37 9.76 -4.89
C PHE A 156 10.59 8.86 -3.93
N ASP A 157 10.26 9.43 -2.77
CA ASP A 157 9.40 8.81 -1.78
C ASP A 157 7.98 9.36 -1.95
N PRO A 158 6.99 8.52 -2.33
CA PRO A 158 5.60 8.96 -2.46
C PRO A 158 4.98 9.53 -1.18
N GLU A 159 5.59 9.33 -0.01
CA GLU A 159 5.16 9.99 1.22
C GLU A 159 5.48 11.50 1.25
N GLU A 160 6.42 11.97 0.41
CA GLU A 160 6.80 13.38 0.29
C GLU A 160 6.02 14.13 -0.80
N ASP A 161 5.17 13.42 -1.56
CA ASP A 161 4.41 13.99 -2.66
C ASP A 161 3.42 15.07 -2.18
N GLU A 162 3.49 16.26 -2.79
CA GLU A 162 2.48 17.29 -2.56
C GLU A 162 1.18 16.93 -3.31
N PRO A 163 0.03 16.81 -2.62
CA PRO A 163 -1.20 16.41 -3.29
C PRO A 163 -1.70 17.51 -4.24
N THR A 164 -1.76 17.21 -5.54
CA THR A 164 -2.41 18.10 -6.51
C THR A 164 -3.92 18.07 -6.29
N LEU A 165 -4.48 19.20 -5.85
CA LEU A 165 -5.92 19.34 -5.64
C LEU A 165 -6.66 19.60 -6.95
N GLU A 166 -7.81 18.95 -7.13
CA GLU A 166 -8.65 19.13 -8.32
C GLU A 166 -9.32 20.52 -8.32
N ALA A 167 -9.14 21.29 -9.39
CA ALA A 167 -9.64 22.67 -9.49
C ALA A 167 -11.18 22.72 -9.61
N ALA A 168 -11.78 21.70 -10.23
CA ALA A 168 -13.24 21.58 -10.36
C ALA A 168 -13.94 21.05 -9.09
N TRP A 169 -13.20 20.87 -7.98
CA TRP A 169 -13.71 20.30 -6.73
C TRP A 169 -15.03 20.91 -6.21
N PRO A 170 -15.28 22.23 -6.28
CA PRO A 170 -16.55 22.81 -5.82
C PRO A 170 -17.81 22.24 -6.50
N HIS A 171 -17.68 21.73 -7.74
CA HIS A 171 -18.76 21.03 -8.43
C HIS A 171 -18.69 19.53 -8.17
N LEU A 172 -17.51 18.92 -8.27
CA LEU A 172 -17.34 17.47 -8.15
C LEU A 172 -17.74 16.96 -6.77
N GLN A 173 -17.41 17.70 -5.70
CA GLN A 173 -17.82 17.37 -4.33
C GLN A 173 -19.34 17.18 -4.24
N LEU A 174 -20.12 18.11 -4.79
CA LEU A 174 -21.57 18.05 -4.73
C LEU A 174 -22.14 16.93 -5.62
N VAL A 175 -21.49 16.61 -6.74
CA VAL A 175 -21.89 15.48 -7.58
C VAL A 175 -21.67 14.15 -6.85
N TYR A 176 -20.53 13.98 -6.18
CA TYR A 176 -20.27 12.81 -5.34
C TYR A 176 -21.23 12.72 -4.16
N GLU A 177 -21.44 13.81 -3.44
CA GLU A 177 -22.35 13.85 -2.31
C GLU A 177 -23.78 13.50 -2.74
N PHE A 178 -24.26 14.10 -3.83
CA PHE A 178 -25.56 13.80 -4.42
C PHE A 178 -25.69 12.32 -4.77
N PHE A 179 -24.69 11.74 -5.46
CA PHE A 179 -24.72 10.34 -5.85
C PHE A 179 -24.66 9.38 -4.66
N LEU A 180 -23.89 9.73 -3.61
CA LEU A 180 -23.89 8.96 -2.36
C LEU A 180 -25.25 9.01 -1.67
N ARG A 181 -25.87 10.18 -1.51
CA ARG A 181 -27.22 10.31 -0.93
C ARG A 181 -28.25 9.53 -1.74
N PHE A 182 -28.15 9.57 -3.07
CA PHE A 182 -28.98 8.77 -3.98
C PHE A 182 -28.82 7.26 -3.75
N LEU A 183 -27.58 6.76 -3.63
CA LEU A 183 -27.32 5.35 -3.35
C LEU A 183 -27.74 4.93 -1.93
N GLU A 184 -27.58 5.79 -0.94
CA GLU A 184 -27.87 5.51 0.47
C GLU A 184 -29.35 5.65 0.82
N SER A 185 -30.14 6.32 -0.02
CA SER A 185 -31.57 6.51 0.17
C SER A 185 -32.30 5.17 0.41
N PRO A 186 -33.24 5.11 1.38
CA PRO A 186 -34.05 3.91 1.62
C PRO A 186 -34.97 3.59 0.45
N ASP A 187 -35.32 4.58 -0.37
CA ASP A 187 -36.20 4.42 -1.55
C ASP A 187 -35.43 3.90 -2.78
N PHE A 188 -34.10 3.76 -2.68
CA PHE A 188 -33.27 3.26 -3.77
C PHE A 188 -33.52 1.77 -4.04
N GLN A 189 -33.81 1.44 -5.29
CA GLN A 189 -34.12 0.09 -5.75
C GLN A 189 -32.99 -0.48 -6.64
N PRO A 190 -32.17 -1.42 -6.14
CA PRO A 190 -31.06 -1.99 -6.90
C PRO A 190 -31.49 -2.70 -8.20
N ASN A 191 -32.71 -3.25 -8.23
CA ASN A 191 -33.24 -3.98 -9.38
C ASN A 191 -33.48 -3.10 -10.61
N ILE A 192 -33.74 -1.80 -10.42
CA ILE A 192 -33.90 -0.84 -11.50
C ILE A 192 -32.53 -0.29 -11.87
N ALA A 193 -31.74 0.12 -10.87
CA ALA A 193 -30.43 0.72 -11.05
C ALA A 193 -29.42 -0.18 -11.79
N LYS A 194 -29.50 -1.52 -11.63
CA LYS A 194 -28.60 -2.48 -12.29
C LYS A 194 -28.63 -2.43 -13.83
N LYS A 195 -29.66 -1.83 -14.42
CA LYS A 195 -29.75 -1.63 -15.88
C LYS A 195 -28.81 -0.52 -16.37
N TYR A 196 -28.40 0.38 -15.47
CA TYR A 196 -27.62 1.58 -15.78
C TYR A 196 -26.25 1.56 -15.12
N ILE A 197 -26.13 0.98 -13.91
CA ILE A 197 -24.85 0.72 -13.25
C ILE A 197 -24.38 -0.67 -13.66
N ASP A 198 -23.66 -0.72 -14.78
CA ASP A 198 -23.14 -1.93 -15.38
C ASP A 198 -21.62 -2.09 -15.14
N GLN A 199 -21.01 -3.09 -15.79
CA GLN A 199 -19.57 -3.33 -15.68
C GLN A 199 -18.74 -2.16 -16.24
N LYS A 200 -19.22 -1.47 -17.28
CA LYS A 200 -18.52 -0.33 -17.86
C LYS A 200 -18.50 0.83 -16.88
N PHE A 201 -19.63 1.13 -16.23
CA PHE A 201 -19.70 2.14 -15.19
C PHE A 201 -18.69 1.86 -14.06
N VAL A 202 -18.63 0.61 -13.58
CA VAL A 202 -17.69 0.21 -12.52
C VAL A 202 -16.23 0.35 -12.95
N MET A 203 -15.90 -0.01 -14.18
CA MET A 203 -14.55 0.13 -14.71
C MET A 203 -14.11 1.59 -14.75
N GLN A 204 -14.94 2.49 -15.28
CA GLN A 204 -14.63 3.93 -15.33
C GLN A 204 -14.57 4.54 -13.92
N LEU A 205 -15.39 4.06 -12.99
CA LEU A 205 -15.31 4.47 -11.58
C LEU A 205 -14.00 4.03 -10.92
N LEU A 206 -13.52 2.82 -11.23
CA LEU A 206 -12.26 2.30 -10.70
C LEU A 206 -11.04 3.03 -11.26
N GLU A 207 -11.08 3.49 -12.52
CA GLU A 207 -10.00 4.29 -13.11
C GLU A 207 -9.77 5.62 -12.37
N LEU A 208 -10.79 6.17 -11.71
CA LEU A 208 -10.68 7.41 -10.95
C LEU A 208 -9.93 7.25 -9.62
N PHE A 209 -9.71 6.02 -9.12
CA PHE A 209 -8.96 5.80 -7.87
C PHE A 209 -7.50 6.24 -7.97
N ASP A 210 -6.99 6.46 -9.19
CA ASP A 210 -5.64 6.99 -9.41
C ASP A 210 -5.55 8.53 -9.31
N SER A 211 -6.66 9.21 -8.93
CA SER A 211 -6.67 10.65 -8.69
C SER A 211 -5.67 11.04 -7.60
N GLU A 212 -4.90 12.11 -7.84
CA GLU A 212 -3.96 12.66 -6.86
C GLU A 212 -4.68 13.31 -5.66
N ASP A 213 -5.94 13.74 -5.84
CA ASP A 213 -6.74 14.39 -4.80
C ASP A 213 -7.30 13.34 -3.80
N PRO A 214 -6.82 13.33 -2.53
CA PRO A 214 -7.28 12.36 -1.53
C PRO A 214 -8.77 12.50 -1.22
N ARG A 215 -9.36 13.68 -1.41
CA ARG A 215 -10.80 13.92 -1.18
C ARG A 215 -11.61 13.15 -2.22
N GLU A 216 -11.20 13.16 -3.47
CA GLU A 216 -11.84 12.39 -4.55
C GLU A 216 -11.78 10.89 -4.26
N ARG A 217 -10.61 10.40 -3.83
CA ARG A 217 -10.42 8.98 -3.47
C ARG A 217 -11.29 8.52 -2.31
N ASP A 218 -11.50 9.36 -1.29
CA ASP A 218 -12.37 9.00 -0.15
C ASP A 218 -13.86 8.88 -0.55
N PHE A 219 -14.33 9.77 -1.44
CA PHE A 219 -15.68 9.64 -2.01
C PHE A 219 -15.82 8.41 -2.90
N LEU A 220 -14.82 8.11 -3.73
CA LEU A 220 -14.77 6.92 -4.57
C LEU A 220 -14.79 5.65 -3.73
N LYS A 221 -14.01 5.60 -2.65
CA LYS A 221 -13.97 4.51 -1.67
C LYS A 221 -15.37 4.19 -1.15
N THR A 222 -16.05 5.22 -0.64
CA THR A 222 -17.39 5.08 -0.08
C THR A 222 -18.40 4.67 -1.16
N THR A 223 -18.34 5.30 -2.34
CA THR A 223 -19.23 5.03 -3.47
C THR A 223 -19.11 3.57 -3.94
N LEU A 224 -17.88 3.10 -4.17
CA LEU A 224 -17.62 1.73 -4.60
C LEU A 224 -18.04 0.71 -3.54
N HIS A 225 -17.80 1.00 -2.25
CA HIS A 225 -18.24 0.13 -1.16
C HIS A 225 -19.78 -0.01 -1.14
N ARG A 226 -20.53 1.09 -1.29
CA ARG A 226 -22.01 1.05 -1.39
C ARG A 226 -22.48 0.26 -2.61
N ILE A 227 -21.84 0.45 -3.76
CA ILE A 227 -22.15 -0.32 -4.99
C ILE A 227 -21.89 -1.82 -4.74
N TYR A 228 -20.74 -2.18 -4.18
CA TYR A 228 -20.41 -3.58 -3.88
C TYR A 228 -21.43 -4.23 -2.93
N GLY A 229 -21.86 -3.48 -1.91
CA GLY A 229 -22.87 -3.93 -0.96
C GLY A 229 -24.22 -4.21 -1.60
N LYS A 230 -24.74 -3.26 -2.41
CA LYS A 230 -26.08 -3.30 -3.00
C LYS A 230 -26.20 -4.19 -4.25
N PHE A 231 -25.14 -4.35 -5.03
CA PHE A 231 -25.18 -5.06 -6.31
C PHE A 231 -24.43 -6.40 -6.26
N LEU A 232 -25.13 -7.46 -5.84
CA LEU A 232 -24.57 -8.82 -5.76
C LEU A 232 -23.95 -9.29 -7.09
N GLY A 233 -24.56 -8.97 -8.23
CA GLY A 233 -24.10 -9.36 -9.57
C GLY A 233 -22.79 -8.69 -10.02
N LEU A 234 -22.42 -7.56 -9.42
CA LEU A 234 -21.18 -6.84 -9.75
C LEU A 234 -20.00 -7.26 -8.87
N ARG A 235 -20.24 -7.96 -7.75
CA ARG A 235 -19.18 -8.29 -6.78
C ARG A 235 -18.00 -9.04 -7.37
N ALA A 236 -18.26 -10.05 -8.21
CA ALA A 236 -17.21 -10.83 -8.85
C ALA A 236 -16.39 -9.97 -9.84
N TYR A 237 -17.06 -9.07 -10.57
CA TYR A 237 -16.41 -8.17 -11.50
C TYR A 237 -15.54 -7.14 -10.77
N ILE A 238 -16.06 -6.51 -9.71
CA ILE A 238 -15.32 -5.55 -8.88
C ILE A 238 -14.04 -6.19 -8.33
N ARG A 239 -14.14 -7.37 -7.68
CA ARG A 239 -12.95 -8.07 -7.16
C ARG A 239 -11.94 -8.38 -8.26
N LYS A 240 -12.41 -8.84 -9.43
CA LYS A 240 -11.52 -9.12 -10.56
C LYS A 240 -10.81 -7.87 -11.06
N GLN A 241 -11.49 -6.73 -11.15
CA GLN A 241 -10.85 -5.49 -11.63
C GLN A 241 -9.89 -4.91 -10.60
N ILE A 242 -10.21 -4.95 -9.31
CA ILE A 242 -9.26 -4.56 -8.26
C ILE A 242 -8.00 -5.45 -8.32
N ASN A 243 -8.17 -6.75 -8.54
CA ASN A 243 -7.02 -7.65 -8.73
C ASN A 243 -6.16 -7.26 -9.94
N ASN A 244 -6.78 -6.88 -11.06
CA ASN A 244 -6.04 -6.42 -12.24
C ASN A 244 -5.24 -5.14 -11.94
N ILE A 245 -5.83 -4.20 -11.21
CA ILE A 245 -5.16 -2.97 -10.76
C ILE A 245 -3.95 -3.33 -9.90
N PHE A 246 -4.13 -4.20 -8.91
CA PHE A 246 -3.03 -4.65 -8.06
C PHE A 246 -1.95 -5.41 -8.84
N TYR A 247 -2.30 -6.23 -9.82
CA TYR A 247 -1.30 -6.91 -10.66
C TYR A 247 -0.47 -5.92 -11.47
N ARG A 248 -1.11 -4.94 -12.12
CA ARG A 248 -0.41 -3.88 -12.84
C ARG A 248 0.47 -3.05 -11.90
N PHE A 249 -0.03 -2.71 -10.71
CA PHE A 249 0.74 -1.99 -9.69
C PHE A 249 1.98 -2.78 -9.24
N ILE A 250 1.84 -4.06 -8.90
CA ILE A 250 2.93 -4.88 -8.34
C ILE A 250 3.99 -5.23 -9.39
N TYR A 251 3.58 -5.48 -10.63
CA TYR A 251 4.45 -6.11 -11.63
C TYR A 251 4.80 -5.22 -12.83
N GLU A 252 4.10 -4.11 -13.05
CA GLU A 252 4.30 -3.26 -14.23
C GLU A 252 4.72 -1.83 -13.86
N THR A 253 3.93 -1.12 -13.04
CA THR A 253 4.10 0.33 -12.86
C THR A 253 4.75 0.72 -11.55
N GLU A 254 4.56 -0.05 -10.47
CA GLU A 254 4.92 0.32 -9.09
C GLU A 254 4.38 1.70 -8.63
N HIS A 255 3.38 2.23 -9.34
CA HIS A 255 2.75 3.53 -9.08
C HIS A 255 1.25 3.44 -9.29
N HIS A 256 0.50 3.85 -8.27
CA HIS A 256 -0.96 4.03 -8.25
C HIS A 256 -1.36 4.71 -6.92
N ASN A 257 -2.15 5.79 -6.98
CA ASN A 257 -2.45 6.61 -5.80
C ASN A 257 -3.49 6.00 -4.84
N GLY A 258 -4.45 5.22 -5.37
CA GLY A 258 -5.59 4.69 -4.60
C GLY A 258 -5.44 3.30 -3.98
N ILE A 259 -4.22 2.80 -3.75
CA ILE A 259 -4.03 1.42 -3.25
C ILE A 259 -4.57 1.27 -1.82
N ALA A 260 -4.34 2.27 -0.95
CA ALA A 260 -4.81 2.26 0.43
C ALA A 260 -6.34 2.19 0.51
N GLU A 261 -7.03 3.04 -0.25
CA GLU A 261 -8.49 3.12 -0.25
C GLU A 261 -9.14 1.84 -0.82
N LEU A 262 -8.52 1.25 -1.84
CA LEU A 262 -8.96 -0.05 -2.36
C LEU A 262 -8.79 -1.17 -1.34
N LEU A 263 -7.70 -1.16 -0.55
CA LEU A 263 -7.47 -2.11 0.52
C LEU A 263 -8.46 -1.93 1.69
N GLU A 264 -8.85 -0.70 2.04
CA GLU A 264 -9.89 -0.47 3.05
C GLU A 264 -11.23 -1.12 2.66
N ILE A 265 -11.63 -0.98 1.39
CA ILE A 265 -12.83 -1.62 0.86
C ILE A 265 -12.68 -3.13 0.94
N LEU A 266 -11.54 -3.67 0.54
CA LEU A 266 -11.26 -5.10 0.59
C LEU A 266 -11.26 -5.64 2.02
N GLY A 267 -10.73 -4.91 3.01
CA GLY A 267 -10.78 -5.29 4.41
C GLY A 267 -12.22 -5.50 4.90
N SER A 268 -13.12 -4.58 4.55
CA SER A 268 -14.55 -4.73 4.85
C SER A 268 -15.18 -5.93 4.12
N ILE A 269 -14.79 -6.18 2.86
CA ILE A 269 -15.26 -7.33 2.08
C ILE A 269 -14.79 -8.66 2.69
N ILE A 270 -13.52 -8.73 3.11
CA ILE A 270 -12.90 -9.93 3.71
C ILE A 270 -13.60 -10.27 5.02
N ASN A 271 -13.88 -9.25 5.86
CA ASN A 271 -14.63 -9.46 7.09
C ASN A 271 -16.02 -10.08 6.83
N GLY A 272 -16.65 -9.73 5.70
CA GLY A 272 -17.94 -10.28 5.27
C GLY A 272 -17.89 -11.65 4.57
N PHE A 273 -16.73 -12.31 4.45
CA PHE A 273 -16.65 -13.63 3.82
C PHE A 273 -17.39 -14.71 4.62
N ALA A 274 -18.09 -15.57 3.88
CA ALA A 274 -18.73 -16.75 4.44
C ALA A 274 -17.69 -17.84 4.71
N LEU A 275 -17.90 -18.60 5.79
CA LEU A 275 -17.13 -19.79 6.10
C LEU A 275 -17.86 -21.04 5.57
N PRO A 276 -17.14 -22.04 5.01
CA PRO A 276 -15.69 -22.08 4.80
C PRO A 276 -15.24 -21.11 3.69
N LEU A 277 -14.02 -20.59 3.82
CA LEU A 277 -13.44 -19.69 2.82
C LEU A 277 -13.33 -20.38 1.46
N LYS A 278 -13.75 -19.67 0.41
CA LYS A 278 -13.62 -20.15 -0.97
C LYS A 278 -12.16 -20.12 -1.43
N GLU A 279 -11.81 -21.08 -2.30
CA GLU A 279 -10.46 -21.19 -2.87
C GLU A 279 -10.04 -19.91 -3.62
N GLU A 280 -10.96 -19.24 -4.31
CA GLU A 280 -10.67 -17.96 -4.97
C GLU A 280 -10.15 -16.88 -4.00
N HIS A 281 -10.60 -16.90 -2.73
CA HIS A 281 -10.18 -15.94 -1.70
C HIS A 281 -8.80 -16.31 -1.12
N LYS A 282 -8.52 -17.61 -0.98
CA LYS A 282 -7.18 -18.10 -0.59
C LYS A 282 -6.13 -17.75 -1.64
N ILE A 283 -6.46 -17.94 -2.92
CA ILE A 283 -5.60 -17.53 -4.05
C ILE A 283 -5.38 -16.01 -4.03
N PHE A 284 -6.43 -15.22 -3.77
CA PHE A 284 -6.33 -13.77 -3.67
C PHE A 284 -5.33 -13.33 -2.59
N LEU A 285 -5.42 -13.90 -1.38
CA LEU A 285 -4.45 -13.65 -0.31
C LEU A 285 -3.01 -13.97 -0.77
N LEU A 286 -2.78 -15.20 -1.24
CA LEU A 286 -1.42 -15.69 -1.53
C LEU A 286 -0.78 -15.07 -2.78
N LYS A 287 -1.58 -14.68 -3.78
CA LYS A 287 -1.10 -14.22 -5.09
C LYS A 287 -1.21 -12.73 -5.32
N VAL A 288 -2.02 -12.03 -4.52
CA VAL A 288 -2.24 -10.58 -4.67
C VAL A 288 -1.84 -9.83 -3.40
N LEU A 289 -2.43 -10.14 -2.24
CA LEU A 289 -2.14 -9.41 -1.01
C LEU A 289 -0.70 -9.59 -0.55
N LEU A 290 -0.19 -10.82 -0.47
CA LEU A 290 1.19 -11.03 0.01
C LEU A 290 2.25 -10.38 -0.90
N PRO A 291 2.16 -10.47 -2.25
CA PRO A 291 3.09 -9.75 -3.12
C PRO A 291 3.04 -8.22 -3.03
N LEU A 292 1.97 -7.58 -2.53
CA LEU A 292 1.92 -6.13 -2.32
C LEU A 292 3.00 -5.65 -1.34
N HIS A 293 3.48 -6.50 -0.42
CA HIS A 293 4.58 -6.17 0.49
C HIS A 293 5.92 -5.94 -0.22
N LYS A 294 6.07 -6.38 -1.47
CA LYS A 294 7.32 -6.25 -2.22
C LYS A 294 7.57 -4.82 -2.69
N VAL A 295 6.52 -4.06 -3.00
CA VAL A 295 6.62 -2.73 -3.62
C VAL A 295 7.28 -1.74 -2.66
N LYS A 296 8.04 -0.78 -3.20
CA LYS A 296 8.84 0.16 -2.40
C LYS A 296 7.97 1.09 -1.55
N SER A 297 6.90 1.63 -2.13
CA SER A 297 5.93 2.54 -1.52
C SER A 297 4.95 1.87 -0.55
N LEU A 298 5.38 0.80 0.12
CA LEU A 298 4.57 0.03 1.06
C LEU A 298 4.06 0.91 2.21
N SER A 299 4.83 1.90 2.64
CA SER A 299 4.51 2.79 3.77
C SER A 299 3.14 3.46 3.64
N VAL A 300 2.76 3.85 2.42
CA VAL A 300 1.51 4.55 2.11
C VAL A 300 0.25 3.72 2.41
N TYR A 301 0.33 2.39 2.30
CA TYR A 301 -0.84 1.49 2.41
C TYR A 301 -0.64 0.30 3.35
N HIS A 302 0.49 0.25 4.07
CA HIS A 302 0.84 -0.86 4.96
C HIS A 302 -0.23 -1.14 6.03
N PRO A 303 -0.77 -0.15 6.77
CA PRO A 303 -1.76 -0.42 7.80
C PRO A 303 -3.02 -1.11 7.26
N GLN A 304 -3.49 -0.69 6.08
CA GLN A 304 -4.66 -1.26 5.42
C GLN A 304 -4.37 -2.68 4.91
N LEU A 305 -3.14 -2.94 4.46
CA LEU A 305 -2.71 -4.26 4.01
C LEU A 305 -2.59 -5.25 5.17
N ALA A 306 -1.93 -4.84 6.26
CA ALA A 306 -1.79 -5.64 7.48
C ALA A 306 -3.17 -6.02 8.03
N TYR A 307 -4.10 -5.05 8.11
CA TYR A 307 -5.49 -5.31 8.49
C TYR A 307 -6.16 -6.37 7.60
N CYS A 308 -5.97 -6.32 6.28
CA CYS A 308 -6.52 -7.32 5.38
C CYS A 308 -5.93 -8.73 5.63
N VAL A 309 -4.63 -8.82 5.90
CA VAL A 309 -3.93 -10.09 6.18
C VAL A 309 -4.42 -10.69 7.49
N VAL A 310 -4.44 -9.90 8.58
CA VAL A 310 -4.94 -10.34 9.89
C VAL A 310 -6.39 -10.81 9.81
N GLN A 311 -7.27 -10.07 9.10
CA GLN A 311 -8.65 -10.48 8.89
C GLN A 311 -8.79 -11.83 8.15
N PHE A 312 -7.86 -12.17 7.27
CA PHE A 312 -7.86 -13.49 6.64
C PHE A 312 -7.51 -14.60 7.64
N LEU A 313 -6.54 -14.35 8.52
CA LEU A 313 -6.08 -15.31 9.52
C LEU A 313 -7.13 -15.57 10.60
N GLU A 314 -7.86 -14.52 11.03
CA GLU A 314 -9.00 -14.68 11.94
C GLU A 314 -10.12 -15.55 11.36
N LYS A 315 -10.29 -15.56 10.03
CA LYS A 315 -11.32 -16.36 9.35
C LYS A 315 -10.89 -17.82 9.14
N ASP A 316 -9.60 -18.07 8.91
CA ASP A 316 -9.04 -19.40 8.66
C ASP A 316 -7.57 -19.44 9.09
N SER A 317 -7.33 -19.93 10.31
CA SER A 317 -6.00 -20.00 10.93
C SER A 317 -5.02 -20.91 10.16
N THR A 318 -5.52 -21.84 9.33
CA THR A 318 -4.67 -22.72 8.50
C THR A 318 -3.85 -21.96 7.45
N LEU A 319 -4.20 -20.71 7.17
CA LEU A 319 -3.48 -19.83 6.25
C LEU A 319 -2.26 -19.16 6.90
N THR A 320 -2.06 -19.31 8.21
CA THR A 320 -1.00 -18.60 8.94
C THR A 320 0.39 -19.03 8.47
N GLU A 321 0.64 -20.33 8.36
CA GLU A 321 1.93 -20.85 7.91
C GLU A 321 2.37 -20.29 6.55
N PRO A 322 1.57 -20.39 5.46
CA PRO A 322 1.99 -19.84 4.17
C PRO A 322 2.12 -18.31 4.17
N VAL A 323 1.34 -17.59 4.98
CA VAL A 323 1.44 -16.12 5.13
C VAL A 323 2.77 -15.73 5.79
N VAL A 324 3.08 -16.28 6.97
CA VAL A 324 4.32 -16.00 7.69
C VAL A 324 5.54 -16.37 6.84
N MET A 325 5.51 -17.53 6.17
CA MET A 325 6.60 -17.96 5.31
C MET A 325 6.79 -17.04 4.09
N ALA A 326 5.72 -16.45 3.57
CA ALA A 326 5.82 -15.46 2.49
C ALA A 326 6.40 -14.12 2.98
N LEU A 327 5.98 -13.63 4.15
CA LEU A 327 6.56 -12.41 4.75
C LEU A 327 8.05 -12.58 5.02
N LEU A 328 8.46 -13.73 5.58
CA LEU A 328 9.88 -14.08 5.77
C LEU A 328 10.64 -14.17 4.44
N LYS A 329 9.99 -14.62 3.37
CA LYS A 329 10.59 -14.64 2.02
C LYS A 329 10.76 -13.24 1.43
N TYR A 330 9.81 -12.35 1.68
CA TYR A 330 9.82 -10.96 1.18
C TYR A 330 10.53 -9.98 2.11
N TRP A 331 11.18 -10.48 3.17
CA TRP A 331 11.82 -9.67 4.19
C TRP A 331 12.75 -8.60 3.60
N PRO A 332 12.54 -7.31 3.92
CA PRO A 332 13.37 -6.22 3.41
C PRO A 332 14.82 -6.35 3.90
N LYS A 333 15.79 -6.24 2.98
CA LYS A 333 17.23 -6.35 3.30
C LYS A 333 17.98 -5.03 3.22
N THR A 334 17.39 -4.03 2.56
CA THR A 334 18.03 -2.75 2.23
C THR A 334 17.16 -1.55 2.59
N HIS A 335 16.02 -1.76 3.27
CA HIS A 335 15.04 -0.71 3.55
C HIS A 335 14.52 -0.84 4.99
N SER A 336 15.21 -0.19 5.92
CA SER A 336 14.95 -0.31 7.37
C SER A 336 13.53 0.11 7.80
N PRO A 337 12.91 1.19 7.27
CA PRO A 337 11.51 1.50 7.61
C PRO A 337 10.53 0.38 7.26
N LYS A 338 10.78 -0.32 6.14
CA LYS A 338 9.95 -1.48 5.76
C LYS A 338 10.20 -2.66 6.67
N GLU A 339 11.43 -2.85 7.15
CA GLU A 339 11.74 -3.90 8.12
C GLU A 339 10.98 -3.67 9.43
N VAL A 340 10.87 -2.41 9.89
CA VAL A 340 10.03 -2.03 11.04
C VAL A 340 8.54 -2.29 10.77
N MET A 341 8.05 -1.99 9.56
CA MET A 341 6.67 -2.31 9.16
C MET A 341 6.39 -3.81 9.19
N PHE A 342 7.28 -4.64 8.64
CA PHE A 342 7.16 -6.10 8.70
C PHE A 342 7.17 -6.62 10.14
N LEU A 343 7.97 -6.04 11.03
CA LEU A 343 7.94 -6.37 12.46
C LEU A 343 6.61 -5.94 13.11
N ASN A 344 6.03 -4.81 12.72
CA ASN A 344 4.69 -4.43 13.19
C ASN A 344 3.63 -5.44 12.79
N GLU A 345 3.52 -5.72 11.49
CA GLU A 345 2.52 -6.65 10.96
C GLU A 345 2.69 -8.06 11.54
N LEU A 346 3.95 -8.50 11.70
CA LEU A 346 4.22 -9.84 12.22
C LEU A 346 3.88 -9.96 13.71
N GLU A 347 3.97 -8.88 14.50
CA GLU A 347 3.41 -8.89 15.86
C GLU A 347 1.89 -9.00 15.84
N GLU A 348 1.19 -8.23 15.01
CA GLU A 348 -0.28 -8.31 14.89
C GLU A 348 -0.74 -9.72 14.44
N ILE A 349 0.01 -10.37 13.55
CA ILE A 349 -0.24 -11.76 13.15
C ILE A 349 -0.02 -12.73 14.32
N LEU A 350 1.02 -12.51 15.13
CA LEU A 350 1.29 -13.34 16.30
C LEU A 350 0.26 -13.14 17.42
N ASP A 351 -0.44 -12.00 17.49
CA ASP A 351 -1.53 -11.79 18.46
C ASP A 351 -2.76 -12.66 18.17
N VAL A 352 -2.97 -13.05 16.91
CA VAL A 352 -4.11 -13.89 16.49
C VAL A 352 -3.71 -15.34 16.17
N ILE A 353 -2.42 -15.70 16.23
CA ILE A 353 -1.96 -17.04 15.86
C ILE A 353 -2.41 -18.09 16.86
N GLU A 354 -2.85 -19.25 16.39
CA GLU A 354 -3.09 -20.41 17.26
C GLU A 354 -1.76 -21.11 17.63
N PRO A 355 -1.61 -21.65 18.86
CA PRO A 355 -0.39 -22.37 19.26
C PRO A 355 -0.01 -23.53 18.33
N SER A 356 -0.99 -24.22 17.76
CA SER A 356 -0.82 -25.30 16.78
C SER A 356 -0.14 -24.84 15.50
N GLU A 357 -0.47 -23.64 15.02
CA GLU A 357 0.10 -23.02 13.82
C GLU A 357 1.46 -22.37 14.13
N PHE A 358 1.61 -21.77 15.32
CA PHE A 358 2.86 -21.18 15.78
C PHE A 358 4.03 -22.18 15.76
N VAL A 359 3.80 -23.42 16.20
CA VAL A 359 4.83 -24.47 16.24
C VAL A 359 5.44 -24.76 14.87
N LYS A 360 4.69 -24.53 13.77
CA LYS A 360 5.15 -24.76 12.39
C LYS A 360 6.11 -23.65 11.91
N VAL A 361 5.93 -22.42 12.39
CA VAL A 361 6.66 -21.24 11.91
C VAL A 361 7.70 -20.69 12.90
N GLN A 362 7.67 -21.11 14.16
CA GLN A 362 8.54 -20.57 15.22
C GLN A 362 10.04 -20.60 14.88
N GLU A 363 10.56 -21.68 14.31
CA GLU A 363 12.00 -21.77 14.04
C GLU A 363 12.47 -20.78 12.96
N PRO A 364 11.88 -20.72 11.76
CA PRO A 364 12.26 -19.72 10.76
C PRO A 364 11.97 -18.29 11.21
N LEU A 365 10.87 -18.07 11.94
CA LEU A 365 10.49 -16.76 12.50
C LEU A 365 11.57 -16.24 13.47
N PHE A 366 11.92 -17.01 14.50
CA PHE A 366 12.88 -16.58 15.51
C PHE A 366 14.32 -16.51 14.96
N ARG A 367 14.66 -17.30 13.91
CA ARG A 367 15.92 -17.08 13.17
C ARG A 367 15.98 -15.71 12.50
N GLN A 368 14.84 -15.18 12.04
CA GLN A 368 14.78 -13.84 11.47
C GLN A 368 14.79 -12.78 12.58
N LEU A 369 14.00 -12.94 13.64
CA LEU A 369 14.03 -12.02 14.80
C LEU A 369 15.43 -11.91 15.42
N ALA A 370 16.18 -13.02 15.52
CA ALA A 370 17.57 -13.00 15.99
C ALA A 370 18.47 -12.07 15.16
N LYS A 371 18.24 -11.97 13.85
CA LYS A 371 18.96 -11.02 12.98
C LYS A 371 18.50 -9.59 13.22
N CYS A 372 17.18 -9.36 13.37
CA CYS A 372 16.62 -8.03 13.63
C CYS A 372 17.14 -7.46 14.96
N VAL A 373 17.18 -8.28 16.02
CA VAL A 373 17.76 -7.92 17.33
C VAL A 373 19.26 -7.62 17.22
N SER A 374 19.96 -8.31 16.31
CA SER A 374 21.38 -8.06 16.02
C SER A 374 21.61 -6.93 15.01
N SER A 375 20.56 -6.25 14.57
CA SER A 375 20.67 -5.20 13.57
C SER A 375 21.42 -4.00 14.16
N PRO A 376 22.38 -3.39 13.43
CA PRO A 376 23.01 -2.15 13.87
C PRO A 376 22.05 -0.96 13.82
N HIS A 377 20.93 -1.10 13.11
CA HIS A 377 19.90 -0.07 12.98
C HIS A 377 18.99 -0.06 14.21
N PHE A 378 19.08 0.98 15.03
CA PHE A 378 18.43 0.99 16.34
C PHE A 378 16.91 0.79 16.27
N GLN A 379 16.20 1.41 15.32
CA GLN A 379 14.73 1.26 15.22
C GLN A 379 14.31 -0.18 14.92
N VAL A 380 15.13 -0.94 14.18
CA VAL A 380 14.83 -2.35 13.86
C VAL A 380 15.06 -3.22 15.09
N ALA A 381 16.21 -3.05 15.76
CA ALA A 381 16.54 -3.81 16.96
C ALA A 381 15.56 -3.50 18.10
N GLU A 382 15.25 -2.23 18.32
CA GLU A 382 14.26 -1.77 19.29
C GLU A 382 12.90 -2.41 19.02
N ARG A 383 12.41 -2.29 17.77
CA ARG A 383 11.10 -2.83 17.41
C ARG A 383 11.01 -4.35 17.59
N ALA A 384 12.07 -5.07 17.25
CA ALA A 384 12.13 -6.52 17.45
C ALA A 384 12.16 -6.89 18.95
N LEU A 385 12.90 -6.15 19.78
CA LEU A 385 12.98 -6.37 21.22
C LEU A 385 11.66 -6.05 21.95
N TYR A 386 10.81 -5.19 21.38
CA TYR A 386 9.47 -4.91 21.93
C TYR A 386 8.55 -6.13 21.96
N TYR A 387 8.82 -7.19 21.19
CA TYR A 387 8.05 -8.43 21.23
C TYR A 387 8.06 -9.09 22.63
N TRP A 388 9.11 -8.85 23.42
CA TRP A 388 9.21 -9.38 24.79
C TRP A 388 8.26 -8.68 25.78
N ASN A 389 7.63 -7.57 25.39
CA ASN A 389 6.65 -6.88 26.22
C ASN A 389 5.22 -7.38 25.95
N ASN A 390 5.02 -8.17 24.89
CA ASN A 390 3.71 -8.72 24.54
C ASN A 390 3.48 -10.03 25.33
N GLU A 391 2.48 -10.03 26.21
CA GLU A 391 2.18 -11.15 27.11
C GLU A 391 1.83 -12.43 26.34
N TYR A 392 1.10 -12.32 25.23
CA TYR A 392 0.70 -13.48 24.44
C TYR A 392 1.90 -14.10 23.72
N ILE A 393 2.73 -13.28 23.07
CA ILE A 393 3.97 -13.75 22.45
C ILE A 393 4.89 -14.40 23.50
N MET A 394 5.02 -13.80 24.67
CA MET A 394 5.81 -14.37 25.76
C MET A 394 5.28 -15.72 26.24
N SER A 395 3.95 -15.91 26.27
CA SER A 395 3.35 -17.21 26.60
C SER A 395 3.71 -18.29 25.56
N LEU A 396 3.65 -17.96 24.26
CA LEU A 396 4.02 -18.86 23.17
C LEU A 396 5.52 -19.22 23.21
N ILE A 397 6.37 -18.25 23.55
CA ILE A 397 7.81 -18.45 23.73
C ILE A 397 8.08 -19.40 24.90
N SER A 398 7.36 -19.24 26.02
CA SER A 398 7.50 -20.08 27.21
C SER A 398 7.20 -21.54 26.93
N ASP A 399 6.08 -21.81 26.26
CA ASP A 399 5.68 -23.18 25.93
C ASP A 399 6.64 -23.87 24.95
N ASN A 400 7.39 -23.08 24.19
CA ASN A 400 8.33 -23.57 23.16
C ASN A 400 9.80 -23.22 23.45
N ALA A 401 10.13 -22.90 24.70
CA ALA A 401 11.44 -22.39 25.11
C ALA A 401 12.61 -23.25 24.63
N ALA A 402 12.43 -24.58 24.66
CA ALA A 402 13.44 -25.57 24.28
C ALA A 402 13.98 -25.39 22.86
N LYS A 403 13.16 -24.87 21.93
CA LYS A 403 13.58 -24.59 20.54
C LYS A 403 13.96 -23.12 20.34
N ILE A 404 13.24 -22.20 20.96
CA ILE A 404 13.39 -20.76 20.71
C ILE A 404 14.64 -20.20 21.40
N LEU A 405 14.89 -20.56 22.65
CA LEU A 405 15.98 -19.99 23.45
C LEU A 405 17.36 -20.25 22.81
N PRO A 406 17.70 -21.47 22.33
CA PRO A 406 18.97 -21.70 21.64
C PRO A 406 19.18 -20.86 20.37
N ILE A 407 18.10 -20.45 19.69
CA ILE A 407 18.17 -19.63 18.47
C ILE A 407 18.42 -18.16 18.82
N MET A 408 17.73 -17.65 19.84
CA MET A 408 17.80 -16.24 20.23
C MET A 408 19.01 -15.91 21.10
N PHE A 409 19.48 -16.85 21.92
CA PHE A 409 20.53 -16.62 22.90
C PHE A 409 21.84 -16.07 22.27
N PRO A 410 22.38 -16.61 21.16
CA PRO A 410 23.59 -16.07 20.54
C PRO A 410 23.46 -14.59 20.13
N ALA A 411 22.29 -14.20 19.61
CA ALA A 411 22.02 -12.84 19.18
C ALA A 411 21.96 -11.88 20.38
N LEU A 412 21.20 -12.24 21.42
CA LEU A 412 21.07 -11.41 22.62
C LEU A 412 22.40 -11.29 23.39
N TYR A 413 23.11 -12.41 23.58
CA TYR A 413 24.33 -12.44 24.37
C TYR A 413 25.52 -11.71 23.72
N ARG A 414 25.66 -11.77 22.39
CA ARG A 414 26.71 -11.01 21.68
C ARG A 414 26.44 -9.51 21.73
N ASN A 415 25.21 -9.11 21.42
CA ASN A 415 24.87 -7.69 21.31
C ASN A 415 24.81 -6.97 22.67
N SER A 416 24.58 -7.68 23.79
CA SER A 416 24.66 -7.08 25.14
C SER A 416 26.05 -6.54 25.49
N LYS A 417 27.11 -7.00 24.81
CA LYS A 417 28.49 -6.55 25.02
C LYS A 417 28.93 -5.45 24.04
N THR A 418 28.39 -5.45 22.82
CA THR A 418 28.99 -4.69 21.70
C THR A 418 28.06 -3.68 21.04
N HIS A 419 26.74 -3.71 21.30
CA HIS A 419 25.84 -2.74 20.67
C HIS A 419 26.15 -1.29 21.09
N TRP A 420 26.11 -0.35 20.14
CA TRP A 420 26.53 1.04 20.38
C TRP A 420 25.47 1.86 21.13
N ASN A 421 24.19 1.53 20.95
CA ASN A 421 23.05 2.23 21.54
C ASN A 421 22.73 1.67 22.95
N LYS A 422 22.73 2.56 23.95
CA LYS A 422 22.49 2.22 25.37
C LYS A 422 21.06 1.73 25.66
N THR A 423 20.06 2.26 24.96
CA THR A 423 18.66 1.83 25.13
C THR A 423 18.48 0.38 24.69
N ILE A 424 19.05 0.04 23.53
CA ILE A 424 19.04 -1.34 23.01
C ILE A 424 19.77 -2.29 23.98
N HIS A 425 20.89 -1.87 24.57
CA HIS A 425 21.54 -2.64 25.64
C HIS A 425 20.57 -2.95 26.79
N GLY A 426 19.87 -1.94 27.31
CA GLY A 426 18.88 -2.13 28.38
C GLY A 426 17.78 -3.12 27.99
N LEU A 427 17.23 -3.00 26.79
CA LEU A 427 16.20 -3.90 26.26
C LEU A 427 16.71 -5.34 26.11
N ILE A 428 17.96 -5.53 25.63
CA ILE A 428 18.59 -6.86 25.53
C ILE A 428 18.76 -7.49 26.92
N TYR A 429 19.22 -6.72 27.91
CA TYR A 429 19.35 -7.23 29.29
C TYR A 429 18.01 -7.63 29.88
N ASN A 430 16.96 -6.85 29.63
CA ASN A 430 15.61 -7.20 30.03
C ASN A 430 15.15 -8.52 29.37
N ALA A 431 15.33 -8.66 28.06
CA ALA A 431 14.98 -9.88 27.33
C ALA A 431 15.75 -11.12 27.86
N LEU A 432 17.06 -10.96 28.16
CA LEU A 432 17.86 -12.03 28.77
C LEU A 432 17.36 -12.41 30.17
N LYS A 433 16.96 -11.42 30.99
CA LYS A 433 16.37 -11.66 32.32
C LYS A 433 15.07 -12.46 32.21
N LEU A 434 14.17 -12.07 31.31
CA LEU A 434 12.92 -12.79 31.05
C LEU A 434 13.16 -14.25 30.60
N PHE A 435 14.14 -14.49 29.71
CA PHE A 435 14.50 -15.85 29.31
C PHE A 435 15.04 -16.70 30.48
N MET A 436 15.81 -16.09 31.39
CA MET A 436 16.35 -16.78 32.57
C MET A 436 15.25 -17.11 33.58
N GLU A 437 14.31 -16.20 33.81
CA GLU A 437 13.15 -16.40 34.71
C GLU A 437 12.22 -17.51 34.20
N MET A 438 12.08 -17.63 32.88
CA MET A 438 11.25 -18.63 32.23
C MET A 438 11.80 -20.05 32.36
N ASN A 439 13.09 -20.27 32.12
CA ASN A 439 13.72 -21.58 32.32
C ASN A 439 15.22 -21.45 32.61
N GLN A 440 15.56 -21.35 33.89
CA GLN A 440 16.93 -21.16 34.34
C GLN A 440 17.88 -22.28 33.88
N LYS A 441 17.44 -23.54 33.94
CA LYS A 441 18.28 -24.68 33.53
C LYS A 441 18.62 -24.61 32.03
N LEU A 442 17.61 -24.38 31.19
CA LEU A 442 17.81 -24.27 29.75
C LEU A 442 18.70 -23.08 29.39
N PHE A 443 18.56 -21.96 30.12
CA PHE A 443 19.39 -20.77 29.95
C PHE A 443 20.87 -21.04 30.29
N ASP A 444 21.13 -21.73 31.41
CA ASP A 444 22.48 -22.13 31.82
C ASP A 444 23.10 -23.10 30.81
N ASP A 445 22.33 -24.09 30.35
CA ASP A 445 22.76 -25.06 29.33
C ASP A 445 23.13 -24.35 28.01
N CYS A 446 22.32 -23.38 27.57
CA CYS A 446 22.61 -22.59 26.37
C CYS A 446 23.85 -21.71 26.53
N THR A 447 24.06 -21.15 27.72
CA THR A 447 25.26 -20.37 28.04
C THR A 447 26.53 -21.22 27.92
N GLN A 448 26.50 -22.44 28.46
CA GLN A 448 27.62 -23.38 28.38
C GLN A 448 27.88 -23.83 26.93
N GLN A 449 26.83 -24.20 26.19
CA GLN A 449 26.95 -24.60 24.78
C GLN A 449 27.50 -23.48 23.91
N PHE A 450 27.05 -22.24 24.13
CA PHE A 450 27.54 -21.08 23.40
C PHE A 450 29.02 -20.81 23.69
N ARG A 451 29.44 -20.80 24.96
CA ARG A 451 30.86 -20.62 25.35
C ARG A 451 31.75 -21.73 24.77
N SER A 452 31.27 -22.98 24.76
CA SER A 452 31.99 -24.11 24.18
C SER A 452 32.18 -23.94 22.66
N LYS A 453 31.11 -23.56 21.93
CA LYS A 453 31.19 -23.28 20.49
C LYS A 453 32.11 -22.11 20.18
N GLU A 454 32.05 -21.00 20.92
CA GLU A 454 32.94 -19.86 20.68
C GLU A 454 34.42 -20.22 20.89
N ARG A 455 34.70 -21.07 21.88
CA ARG A 455 36.06 -21.58 22.13
C ARG A 455 36.55 -22.44 20.95
N GLU A 456 35.73 -23.36 20.48
CA GLU A 456 36.05 -24.21 19.33
C GLU A 456 36.27 -23.36 18.06
N GLU A 457 35.38 -22.42 17.77
CA GLU A 457 35.52 -21.50 16.64
C GLU A 457 36.80 -20.64 16.73
N ALA A 458 37.17 -20.21 17.93
CA ALA A 458 38.42 -19.48 18.15
C ALA A 458 39.65 -20.36 17.89
N TRP A 459 39.65 -21.60 18.36
CA TRP A 459 40.73 -22.56 18.10
C TRP A 459 40.88 -22.85 16.60
N VAL A 460 39.78 -23.12 15.89
CA VAL A 460 39.79 -23.34 14.44
C VAL A 460 40.31 -22.12 13.70
N LYS A 461 39.97 -20.89 14.12
CA LYS A 461 40.52 -19.66 13.52
C LYS A 461 42.03 -19.54 13.75
N ILE A 462 42.50 -19.81 14.96
CA ILE A 462 43.94 -19.82 15.29
C ILE A 462 44.67 -20.86 14.43
N GLU A 463 44.11 -22.06 14.31
CA GLU A 463 44.69 -23.13 13.49
C GLU A 463 44.76 -22.75 12.01
N ASN A 464 43.71 -22.15 11.45
CA ASN A 464 43.70 -21.68 10.07
C ASN A 464 44.70 -20.53 9.84
N LEU A 465 44.80 -19.59 10.79
CA LEU A 465 45.80 -18.52 10.74
C LEU A 465 47.22 -19.08 10.81
N ALA A 466 47.47 -20.05 11.69
CA ALA A 466 48.75 -20.74 11.79
C ALA A 466 49.10 -21.47 10.48
N LYS A 467 48.14 -22.18 9.85
CA LYS A 467 48.31 -22.84 8.54
C LYS A 467 48.61 -21.86 7.40
N SER A 468 48.06 -20.65 7.46
CA SER A 468 48.29 -19.60 6.46
C SER A 468 49.64 -18.89 6.60
N ASN A 469 50.38 -19.14 7.69
CA ASN A 469 51.68 -18.53 7.92
C ASN A 469 52.73 -19.09 6.93
N PRO A 470 53.49 -18.26 6.20
CA PRO A 470 54.56 -18.72 5.29
C PRO A 470 55.60 -19.62 5.95
N GLN A 471 55.81 -19.48 7.26
CA GLN A 471 56.74 -20.32 8.04
C GLN A 471 56.13 -21.65 8.50
N PHE A 472 54.85 -21.89 8.25
CA PHE A 472 54.15 -23.11 8.69
C PHE A 472 54.84 -24.39 8.21
N SER A 473 55.31 -24.40 6.95
CA SER A 473 56.06 -25.54 6.38
C SER A 473 57.38 -25.86 7.07
N MET A 474 57.98 -24.90 7.80
CA MET A 474 59.23 -25.12 8.54
C MET A 474 59.03 -25.85 9.87
N TYR A 475 57.80 -25.91 10.39
CA TYR A 475 57.48 -26.48 11.71
C TYR A 475 56.61 -27.75 11.65
N VAL A 476 56.12 -28.14 10.47
CA VAL A 476 55.32 -29.37 10.30
C VAL A 476 56.21 -30.63 10.19
N ASP A 477 57.51 -30.46 9.96
CA ASP A 477 58.47 -31.57 9.86
C ASP A 477 59.44 -31.59 11.05
N SER A 478 58.97 -32.17 12.17
CA SER A 478 59.79 -32.95 13.10
C SER A 478 58.88 -33.71 14.06
N SER A 479 58.65 -34.98 13.73
CA SER A 479 58.35 -36.10 14.65
C SER A 479 58.10 -35.72 16.12
N ASP A 480 56.82 -35.70 16.54
CA ASP A 480 56.34 -36.20 17.84
C ASP A 480 54.81 -35.99 17.97
N LEU A 481 54.04 -36.82 17.29
CA LEU A 481 52.63 -37.05 17.59
C LEU A 481 52.55 -38.06 18.74
N ASN A 482 52.76 -37.61 19.99
CA ASN A 482 52.33 -38.34 21.19
C ASN A 482 52.44 -37.48 22.46
N SER A 483 51.40 -36.70 22.76
CA SER A 483 50.85 -36.52 24.12
C SER A 483 49.67 -35.52 24.08
N PRO A 484 48.48 -35.83 24.63
CA PRO A 484 47.48 -34.82 24.87
C PRO A 484 47.95 -33.98 26.08
N VAL A 485 48.47 -32.78 25.82
CA VAL A 485 48.72 -31.81 26.89
C VAL A 485 47.34 -31.34 27.39
N ALA A 486 46.90 -31.90 28.51
CA ALA A 486 45.77 -31.38 29.26
C ALA A 486 46.15 -29.98 29.76
N MET A 487 45.67 -28.93 29.09
CA MET A 487 45.69 -27.58 29.67
C MET A 487 44.58 -27.51 30.72
N GLU A 488 44.95 -27.53 31.99
CA GLU A 488 44.12 -26.93 33.04
C GLU A 488 43.98 -25.45 32.73
N THR A 489 42.84 -25.06 32.16
CA THR A 489 42.45 -23.65 32.07
C THR A 489 41.63 -23.30 33.29
N ASP A 490 42.13 -22.34 34.07
CA ASP A 490 41.40 -21.68 35.15
C ASP A 490 39.98 -21.33 34.69
N ILE A 491 39.01 -21.85 35.45
CA ILE A 491 37.60 -21.56 35.30
C ILE A 491 37.37 -20.13 35.81
N PRO A 492 36.80 -19.19 35.05
CA PRO A 492 36.21 -17.99 35.64
C PRO A 492 34.92 -18.43 36.36
N LEU A 493 35.06 -18.87 37.60
CA LEU A 493 33.97 -19.19 38.52
C LEU A 493 33.32 -17.89 38.97
N ILE A 494 31.99 -17.81 38.84
CA ILE A 494 31.09 -16.96 39.66
C ILE A 494 31.16 -15.44 39.42
N GLU A 495 32.31 -14.86 39.07
CA GLU A 495 32.49 -13.41 38.94
C GLU A 495 31.73 -12.82 37.75
N ASP A 496 31.65 -13.50 36.61
CA ASP A 496 30.88 -13.02 35.44
C ASP A 496 29.37 -12.96 35.71
N VAL A 497 28.85 -13.95 36.44
CA VAL A 497 27.43 -14.04 36.81
C VAL A 497 27.10 -13.01 37.89
N GLN A 498 28.01 -12.78 38.84
CA GLN A 498 27.90 -11.69 39.82
C GLN A 498 28.01 -10.32 39.16
N ARG A 499 28.85 -10.17 38.13
CA ARG A 499 28.97 -8.92 37.37
C ARG A 499 27.69 -8.65 36.60
N LEU A 500 27.09 -9.65 35.95
CA LEU A 500 25.77 -9.54 35.31
C LEU A 500 24.67 -9.16 36.33
N LYS A 501 24.62 -9.81 37.50
CA LYS A 501 23.67 -9.44 38.57
C LYS A 501 23.87 -8.00 39.04
N LYS A 502 25.11 -7.57 39.24
CA LYS A 502 25.45 -6.23 39.69
C LYS A 502 25.09 -5.15 38.66
N THR A 503 25.32 -5.40 37.37
CA THR A 503 24.94 -4.47 36.30
C THR A 503 23.41 -4.35 36.17
N VAL A 504 22.67 -5.43 36.44
CA VAL A 504 21.19 -5.41 36.47
C VAL A 504 20.67 -4.58 37.65
N GLU A 505 21.25 -4.73 38.85
CA GLU A 505 20.90 -3.90 40.02
C GLU A 505 21.23 -2.40 39.81
N GLU A 506 22.32 -2.10 39.11
CA GLU A 506 22.72 -0.72 38.78
C GLU A 506 21.78 -0.09 37.73
N ALA A 507 21.28 -0.87 36.77
CA ALA A 507 20.29 -0.44 35.79
C ALA A 507 18.91 -0.18 36.42
N GLU A 508 18.48 -1.02 37.38
CA GLU A 508 17.24 -0.81 38.14
C GLU A 508 17.28 0.50 38.96
N ARG A 509 18.43 0.84 39.55
CA ARG A 509 18.59 2.13 40.26
C ARG A 509 18.57 3.34 39.33
N ALA A 510 19.13 3.21 38.12
CA ALA A 510 19.10 4.27 37.13
C ALA A 510 17.68 4.51 36.59
N ALA A 511 16.88 3.45 36.44
CA ALA A 511 15.49 3.55 36.00
C ALA A 511 14.58 4.18 37.07
N TYR A 512 14.73 3.82 38.36
CA TYR A 512 13.97 4.43 39.45
C TYR A 512 14.34 5.89 39.73
N GLY A 513 15.57 6.30 39.44
CA GLY A 513 16.01 7.69 39.59
C GLY A 513 15.45 8.65 38.53
N ALA A 514 15.01 8.13 37.37
CA ALA A 514 14.44 8.93 36.29
C ALA A 514 12.94 9.24 36.47
N THR A 515 12.26 8.58 37.42
CA THR A 515 10.81 8.73 37.67
C THR A 515 10.48 9.72 38.79
N GLN A 516 11.47 10.43 39.34
CA GLN A 516 11.30 11.45 40.39
C GLN A 516 11.71 12.87 39.98
N ILE A 517 11.71 13.19 38.68
CA ILE A 517 11.81 14.57 38.19
C ILE A 517 10.64 14.88 37.26
#